data_AF-A0A7W9L7Y1-F1
#
_entry.id   AF-A0A7W9L7Y1-F1
#
_cell.length_a   1.000
_cell.length_b   1.000
_cell.length_c   1.000
_cell.angle_alpha   90.00
_cell.angle_beta   90.00
_cell.angle_gamma   90.00
#
_symmetry.space_group_name_H-M   'P 1'
#
loop_
_entity.id
_entity.type
_entity.pdbx_description
1 polymer ?
#
loop_
_entity_poly.entity_id
_entity_poly.type
_entity_poly.pdbx_seq_one_letter_code
_entity_poly.pdbx_strand_id
1 'polypeptide(L)'
;MPLTTDDELEYSPIVANSLMNRERRLPSYDRELGIDVINVLRATQARPARWLDLCCGTANALTEAAALLGQDAEIVGVDLVDFFACPPSPLHLRLIAASAATWRPDAPFDLITCVHGLHYIGDKLALLAKAADWLTEDGLFVANFDTHSIRLPDGAPAGRRLTTALRSQGMTYDGRTRRISCRGRRRLDFPYRYLGADDQAGPNYTGQPAVNAHYTPA
;
A
#
# COMPACT_ATOMS: atom_id res chain seq x y z
N MET A 1 17.13 -16.33 -11.39
CA MET A 1 17.85 -15.05 -11.18
C MET A 1 18.12 -14.90 -9.69
N PRO A 2 19.21 -14.25 -9.27
CA PRO A 2 19.41 -13.96 -7.84
C PRO A 2 18.30 -13.03 -7.36
N LEU A 3 17.75 -13.33 -6.17
CA LEU A 3 16.78 -12.46 -5.53
C LEU A 3 17.52 -11.31 -4.83
N THR A 4 16.95 -10.11 -4.88
CA THR A 4 17.44 -8.93 -4.17
C THR A 4 16.80 -8.82 -2.78
N THR A 5 17.56 -8.25 -1.85
CA THR A 5 17.04 -7.83 -0.54
C THR A 5 16.19 -6.57 -0.66
N ASP A 6 15.35 -6.27 0.34
CA ASP A 6 14.54 -5.03 0.31
C ASP A 6 15.42 -3.77 0.31
N ASP A 7 16.52 -3.77 1.06
CA ASP A 7 17.47 -2.64 1.09
C ASP A 7 18.09 -2.39 -0.29
N GLU A 8 18.49 -3.44 -1.02
CA GLU A 8 19.02 -3.31 -2.39
C GLU A 8 17.93 -2.90 -3.38
N LEU A 9 16.73 -3.44 -3.20
CA LEU A 9 15.58 -3.16 -4.05
C LEU A 9 15.19 -1.68 -3.99
N GLU A 10 15.30 -1.04 -2.83
CA GLU A 10 15.02 0.38 -2.65
C GLU A 10 15.95 1.30 -3.44
N TYR A 11 17.11 0.83 -3.90
CA TYR A 11 18.00 1.58 -4.80
C TYR A 11 17.84 1.20 -6.27
N SER A 12 16.96 0.24 -6.60
CA SER A 12 16.72 -0.20 -7.97
C SER A 12 16.07 0.91 -8.80
N PRO A 13 16.45 1.09 -10.07
CA PRO A 13 15.78 2.03 -10.97
C PRO A 13 14.31 1.70 -11.20
N ILE A 14 13.84 0.48 -10.86
CA ILE A 14 12.44 0.09 -10.93
C ILE A 14 11.63 0.64 -9.74
N VAL A 15 12.26 0.78 -8.58
CA VAL A 15 11.59 1.15 -7.31
C VAL A 15 11.87 2.59 -6.91
N ALA A 16 13.13 3.04 -6.94
CA ALA A 16 13.51 4.42 -6.64
C ALA A 16 13.41 5.32 -7.88
N ASN A 17 12.19 5.49 -8.40
CA ASN A 17 11.91 6.46 -9.45
C ASN A 17 10.53 7.10 -9.29
N SER A 18 10.33 8.24 -9.94
CA SER A 18 9.03 8.91 -10.04
C SER A 18 8.34 8.70 -11.39
N LEU A 19 8.97 7.99 -12.34
CA LEU A 19 8.43 7.78 -13.69
C LEU A 19 7.10 7.01 -13.68
N MET A 20 6.88 6.22 -12.63
CA MET A 20 5.66 5.42 -12.47
C MET A 20 4.51 6.17 -11.78
N ASN A 21 4.76 7.40 -11.32
CA ASN A 21 3.73 8.24 -10.73
C ASN A 21 2.66 8.58 -11.78
N ARG A 22 1.41 8.32 -11.44
CA ARG A 22 0.24 8.61 -12.30
C ARG A 22 -0.49 9.88 -11.90
N GLU A 23 0.11 10.67 -11.01
CA GLU A 23 -0.37 11.99 -10.54
C GLU A 23 -1.85 12.04 -10.17
N ARG A 24 -2.38 10.93 -9.64
CA ARG A 24 -3.81 10.74 -9.43
C ARG A 24 -4.38 11.80 -8.50
N ARG A 25 -5.42 12.47 -8.99
CA ARG A 25 -6.35 13.29 -8.20
C ARG A 25 -7.38 12.40 -7.51
N LEU A 26 -8.03 12.92 -6.47
CA LEU A 26 -8.94 12.20 -5.58
C LEU A 26 -10.05 11.39 -6.30
N PRO A 27 -10.75 11.89 -7.34
CA PRO A 27 -11.77 11.08 -8.03
C PRO A 27 -11.20 9.85 -8.77
N SER A 28 -9.96 9.94 -9.27
CA SER A 28 -9.28 8.78 -9.88
C SER A 28 -8.79 7.83 -8.80
N TYR A 29 -8.36 8.36 -7.67
CA TYR A 29 -7.92 7.60 -6.51
C TYR A 29 -9.06 6.75 -5.91
N ASP A 30 -10.24 7.35 -5.72
CA ASP A 30 -11.47 6.67 -5.29
C ASP A 30 -11.85 5.52 -6.22
N ARG A 31 -11.73 5.72 -7.54
CA ARG A 31 -12.01 4.67 -8.53
C ARG A 31 -11.05 3.48 -8.43
N GLU A 32 -9.77 3.72 -8.15
CA GLU A 32 -8.78 2.65 -7.98
C GLU A 32 -9.07 1.81 -6.73
N LEU A 33 -9.48 2.47 -5.64
CA LEU A 33 -9.81 1.83 -4.37
C LEU A 33 -11.23 1.23 -4.32
N GLY A 34 -12.16 1.73 -5.13
CA GLY A 34 -13.57 1.35 -5.08
C GLY A 34 -14.29 1.86 -3.83
N ILE A 35 -13.82 2.94 -3.22
CA ILE A 35 -14.43 3.62 -2.07
C ILE A 35 -14.46 5.13 -2.32
N ASP A 36 -15.30 5.84 -1.58
CA ASP A 36 -15.26 7.30 -1.48
C ASP A 36 -14.46 7.67 -0.23
N VAL A 37 -13.21 8.11 -0.42
CA VAL A 37 -12.28 8.37 0.70
C VAL A 37 -12.81 9.43 1.65
N ILE A 38 -13.42 10.49 1.12
CA ILE A 38 -13.93 11.60 1.94
C ILE A 38 -15.10 11.14 2.79
N ASN A 39 -16.03 10.37 2.22
CA ASN A 39 -17.16 9.84 2.97
C ASN A 39 -16.74 8.81 4.01
N VAL A 40 -15.71 7.98 3.73
CA VAL A 40 -15.13 7.07 4.73
C VAL A 40 -14.57 7.85 5.93
N LEU A 41 -13.77 8.90 5.67
CA LEU A 41 -13.19 9.71 6.75
C LEU A 41 -14.25 10.48 7.53
N ARG A 42 -15.25 11.06 6.85
CA ARG A 42 -16.38 11.74 7.51
C ARG A 42 -17.24 10.81 8.34
N ALA A 43 -17.38 9.54 7.95
CA ALA A 43 -18.16 8.55 8.70
C ALA A 43 -17.46 8.06 9.97
N THR A 44 -16.14 8.29 10.11
CA THR A 44 -15.39 7.96 11.32
C THR A 44 -15.92 8.77 12.49
N GLN A 45 -16.05 8.18 13.68
CA GLN A 45 -16.53 8.90 14.88
C GLN A 45 -15.43 9.73 15.55
N ALA A 46 -14.19 9.24 15.53
CA ALA A 46 -13.03 9.96 16.05
C ALA A 46 -12.71 11.21 15.22
N ARG A 47 -12.26 12.27 15.90
CA ARG A 47 -11.78 13.50 15.28
C ARG A 47 -10.45 13.95 15.91
N PRO A 48 -9.45 14.32 15.10
CA PRO A 48 -9.43 14.20 13.63
C PRO A 48 -9.43 12.73 13.17
N ALA A 49 -10.09 12.44 12.04
CA ALA A 49 -10.00 11.12 11.40
C ALA A 49 -8.60 10.95 10.79
N ARG A 50 -7.97 9.80 10.99
CA ARG A 50 -6.56 9.61 10.61
C ARG A 50 -6.46 8.77 9.34
N TRP A 51 -5.85 9.34 8.30
CA TRP A 51 -5.57 8.66 7.03
C TRP A 51 -4.06 8.49 6.83
N LEU A 52 -3.61 7.24 6.61
CA LEU A 52 -2.29 6.93 6.09
C LEU A 52 -2.38 6.47 4.63
N ASP A 53 -1.57 7.06 3.76
CA ASP A 53 -1.33 6.54 2.41
C ASP A 53 0.12 6.05 2.26
N LEU A 54 0.25 4.77 1.89
CA LEU A 54 1.53 4.11 1.68
C LEU A 54 1.87 4.11 0.18
N CYS A 55 3.08 4.57 -0.15
CA CYS A 55 3.52 4.85 -1.51
C CYS A 55 2.66 5.94 -2.16
N CYS A 56 2.57 7.10 -1.51
CA CYS A 56 1.64 8.17 -1.89
C CYS A 56 2.04 8.93 -3.18
N GLY A 57 3.21 8.65 -3.75
CA GLY A 57 3.75 9.30 -4.93
C GLY A 57 3.78 10.82 -4.76
N THR A 58 3.19 11.54 -5.71
CA THR A 58 3.13 13.01 -5.67
C THR A 58 2.14 13.59 -4.65
N ALA A 59 1.39 12.76 -3.94
CA ALA A 59 0.42 13.16 -2.89
C ALA A 59 -0.71 14.11 -3.36
N ASN A 60 -1.04 14.11 -4.66
CA ASN A 60 -2.10 14.95 -5.23
C ASN A 60 -3.47 14.72 -4.56
N ALA A 61 -3.92 13.47 -4.45
CA ALA A 61 -5.19 13.14 -3.82
C ALA A 61 -5.24 13.51 -2.32
N LEU A 62 -4.11 13.33 -1.62
CA LEU A 62 -3.99 13.68 -0.20
C LEU A 62 -4.10 15.19 0.00
N THR A 63 -3.49 15.97 -0.88
CA THR A 63 -3.54 17.44 -0.84
C THR A 63 -4.96 17.96 -1.06
N GLU A 64 -5.70 17.37 -2.00
CA GLU A 64 -7.12 17.70 -2.20
C GLU A 64 -7.99 17.33 -1.00
N ALA A 65 -7.77 16.14 -0.43
CA ALA A 65 -8.52 15.71 0.75
C ALA A 65 -8.23 16.58 1.98
N ALA A 66 -6.97 16.97 2.19
CA ALA A 66 -6.58 17.88 3.27
C ALA A 66 -7.31 19.23 3.15
N ALA A 67 -7.42 19.76 1.92
CA ALA A 67 -8.16 20.99 1.67
C ALA A 67 -9.68 20.86 1.93
N LEU A 68 -10.26 19.69 1.65
CA LEU A 68 -11.69 19.42 1.83
C LEU A 68 -12.09 19.10 3.27
N LEU A 69 -11.20 18.46 4.04
CA LEU A 69 -11.46 18.00 5.40
C LEU A 69 -10.95 19.00 6.45
N GLY A 70 -9.90 19.76 6.16
CA GLY A 70 -9.30 20.68 7.10
C GLY A 70 -8.96 20.00 8.43
N GLN A 71 -9.41 20.59 9.54
CA GLN A 71 -9.16 20.08 10.90
C GLN A 71 -9.88 18.78 11.23
N ASP A 72 -10.82 18.32 10.40
CA ASP A 72 -11.53 17.06 10.64
C ASP A 72 -10.67 15.84 10.33
N ALA A 73 -9.49 16.01 9.73
CA ALA A 73 -8.58 14.91 9.40
C ALA A 73 -7.10 15.21 9.68
N GLU A 74 -6.36 14.15 9.98
CA GLU A 74 -4.90 14.11 10.01
C GLU A 74 -4.45 13.15 8.90
N ILE A 75 -3.79 13.66 7.88
CA ILE A 75 -3.38 12.86 6.72
C ILE A 75 -1.85 12.70 6.73
N VAL A 76 -1.39 11.46 6.54
CA VAL A 76 0.03 11.11 6.45
C VAL A 76 0.27 10.40 5.13
N GLY A 77 1.14 10.95 4.29
CA GLY A 77 1.65 10.29 3.09
C GLY A 77 3.07 9.80 3.33
N VAL A 78 3.34 8.54 3.01
CA VAL A 78 4.68 7.96 3.06
C VAL A 78 5.06 7.51 1.64
N ASP A 79 6.21 7.94 1.16
CA ASP A 79 6.79 7.47 -0.09
C ASP A 79 8.29 7.30 0.05
N LEU A 80 8.91 6.43 -0.76
CA LEU A 80 10.35 6.21 -0.71
C LEU A 80 11.13 7.46 -1.13
N VAL A 81 10.55 8.25 -2.05
CA VAL A 81 11.17 9.42 -2.67
C VAL A 81 10.32 10.68 -2.46
N ASP A 82 10.97 11.84 -2.33
CA ASP A 82 10.36 13.11 -1.93
C ASP A 82 9.77 13.95 -3.08
N PHE A 83 9.25 13.30 -4.13
CA PHE A 83 8.66 13.97 -5.30
C PHE A 83 7.24 14.50 -5.09
N PHE A 84 6.97 15.09 -3.93
CA PHE A 84 5.64 15.60 -3.57
C PHE A 84 5.29 16.86 -4.37
N ALA A 85 4.04 16.93 -4.88
CA ALA A 85 3.56 18.04 -5.73
C ALA A 85 2.71 19.07 -4.96
N CYS A 86 2.94 19.22 -3.65
CA CYS A 86 2.24 20.17 -2.79
C CYS A 86 3.17 21.29 -2.30
N PRO A 87 2.63 22.42 -1.80
CA PRO A 87 3.43 23.43 -1.12
C PRO A 87 4.21 22.83 0.07
N PRO A 88 5.35 23.42 0.45
CA PRO A 88 6.04 23.05 1.68
C PRO A 88 5.11 23.16 2.89
N SER A 89 5.09 22.13 3.75
CA SER A 89 4.30 22.08 4.99
C SER A 89 2.79 22.33 4.80
N PRO A 90 2.08 21.49 4.04
CA PRO A 90 0.65 21.62 3.86
C PRO A 90 -0.09 21.44 5.20
N LEU A 91 -1.09 22.29 5.46
CA LEU A 91 -1.90 22.17 6.67
C LEU A 91 -2.64 20.83 6.67
N HIS A 92 -2.68 20.15 7.83
CA HIS A 92 -3.36 18.86 8.03
C HIS A 92 -2.82 17.67 7.21
N LEU A 93 -1.67 17.86 6.56
CA LEU A 93 -1.00 16.83 5.75
C LEU A 93 0.48 16.77 6.11
N ARG A 94 0.95 15.58 6.47
CA ARG A 94 2.38 15.29 6.71
C ARG A 94 2.88 14.34 5.64
N LEU A 95 3.91 14.75 4.89
CA LEU A 95 4.55 13.91 3.88
C LEU A 95 5.94 13.50 4.35
N ILE A 96 6.23 12.21 4.25
CA ILE A 96 7.43 11.58 4.80
C ILE A 96 8.12 10.80 3.69
N ALA A 97 9.36 11.15 3.41
CA ALA A 97 10.25 10.36 2.57
C ALA A 97 10.88 9.25 3.41
N ALA A 98 10.34 8.04 3.31
CA ALA A 98 10.81 6.86 4.03
C ALA A 98 10.35 5.56 3.34
N SER A 99 11.10 4.49 3.57
CA SER A 99 10.67 3.15 3.17
C SER A 99 9.38 2.74 3.89
N ALA A 100 8.36 2.37 3.13
CA ALA A 100 7.15 1.76 3.68
C ALA A 100 7.44 0.39 4.36
N ALA A 101 8.56 -0.27 4.03
CA ALA A 101 8.96 -1.52 4.66
C ALA A 101 9.46 -1.30 6.09
N THR A 102 10.10 -0.18 6.41
CA THR A 102 10.68 0.06 7.74
C THR A 102 9.95 1.12 8.57
N TRP A 103 9.22 2.03 7.93
CA TRP A 103 8.44 3.06 8.60
C TRP A 103 7.39 2.48 9.54
N ARG A 104 7.14 3.18 10.66
CA ARG A 104 6.14 2.81 11.65
C ARG A 104 5.41 4.06 12.15
N PRO A 105 4.09 3.97 12.39
CA PRO A 105 3.36 5.05 13.02
C PRO A 105 3.42 4.99 14.54
N ASP A 106 3.26 6.15 15.17
CA ASP A 106 3.14 6.27 16.63
C ASP A 106 1.73 5.96 17.15
N ALA A 107 0.73 5.96 16.27
CA ALA A 107 -0.68 5.77 16.61
C ALA A 107 -1.47 5.15 15.43
N PRO A 108 -2.59 4.44 15.68
CA PRO A 108 -3.37 3.75 14.65
C PRO A 108 -4.20 4.68 13.75
N PHE A 109 -4.62 4.19 12.58
CA PHE A 109 -5.36 4.95 11.56
C PHE A 109 -6.76 4.42 11.30
N ASP A 110 -7.67 5.32 10.95
CA ASP A 110 -9.05 5.01 10.57
C ASP A 110 -9.14 4.60 9.09
N LEU A 111 -8.21 5.08 8.28
CA LEU A 111 -8.06 4.68 6.88
C LEU A 111 -6.58 4.45 6.56
N ILE A 112 -6.27 3.31 5.95
CA ILE A 112 -4.97 3.04 5.36
C ILE A 112 -5.17 2.67 3.89
N THR A 113 -4.46 3.35 3.00
CA THR A 113 -4.50 3.09 1.56
C THR A 113 -3.12 2.76 1.00
N CYS A 114 -3.11 2.02 -0.11
CA CYS A 114 -1.92 1.82 -0.93
C CYS A 114 -2.34 1.56 -2.38
N VAL A 115 -2.39 2.63 -3.18
CA VAL A 115 -2.81 2.56 -4.59
C VAL A 115 -1.61 2.25 -5.46
N HIS A 116 -1.56 1.02 -5.99
CA HIS A 116 -0.47 0.49 -6.84
C HIS A 116 0.94 0.47 -6.24
N GLY A 117 1.14 0.96 -5.01
CA GLY A 117 2.44 0.94 -4.32
C GLY A 117 3.01 -0.47 -4.11
N LEU A 118 2.14 -1.45 -3.86
CA LEU A 118 2.54 -2.85 -3.70
C LEU A 118 3.22 -3.45 -4.95
N HIS A 119 3.25 -2.79 -6.10
CA HIS A 119 4.06 -3.22 -7.24
C HIS A 119 5.57 -3.06 -7.03
N TYR A 120 5.97 -2.18 -6.12
CA TYR A 120 7.36 -1.77 -5.89
C TYR A 120 7.90 -2.24 -4.54
N ILE A 121 7.07 -2.96 -3.77
CA ILE A 121 7.45 -3.52 -2.47
C ILE A 121 7.96 -4.95 -2.66
N GLY A 122 9.09 -5.23 -1.99
CA GLY A 122 9.66 -6.55 -1.85
C GLY A 122 8.79 -7.44 -0.97
N ASP A 123 8.85 -7.30 0.36
CA ASP A 123 7.96 -8.07 1.24
C ASP A 123 6.52 -7.50 1.31
N LYS A 124 5.75 -7.77 0.26
CA LYS A 124 4.35 -7.34 0.11
C LYS A 124 3.46 -7.89 1.22
N LEU A 125 3.65 -9.16 1.61
CA LEU A 125 2.83 -9.79 2.66
C LEU A 125 3.09 -9.19 4.04
N ALA A 126 4.34 -8.85 4.36
CA ALA A 126 4.65 -8.14 5.60
C ALA A 126 4.03 -6.73 5.61
N LEU A 127 4.01 -6.01 4.49
CA LEU A 127 3.36 -4.70 4.43
C LEU A 127 1.84 -4.79 4.63
N LEU A 128 1.19 -5.81 4.04
CA LEU A 128 -0.24 -6.07 4.30
C LEU A 128 -0.51 -6.35 5.79
N ALA A 129 0.34 -7.14 6.44
CA ALA A 129 0.22 -7.45 7.87
C ALA A 129 0.40 -6.19 8.74
N LYS A 130 1.38 -5.35 8.41
CA LYS A 130 1.61 -4.06 9.09
C LYS A 130 0.43 -3.12 8.95
N ALA A 131 -0.04 -2.90 7.72
CA ALA A 131 -1.19 -2.03 7.46
C ALA A 131 -2.41 -2.50 8.28
N ALA A 132 -2.68 -3.79 8.34
CA ALA A 132 -3.81 -4.32 9.10
C ALA A 132 -3.64 -4.19 10.63
N ASP A 133 -2.41 -4.24 11.16
CA ASP A 133 -2.13 -4.04 12.59
C ASP A 133 -2.10 -2.55 12.99
N TRP A 134 -1.92 -1.64 12.03
CA TRP A 134 -1.95 -0.19 12.26
C TRP A 134 -3.35 0.42 12.20
N LEU A 135 -4.39 -0.36 11.93
CA LEU A 135 -5.76 0.14 11.95
C LEU A 135 -6.25 0.40 13.38
N THR A 136 -7.21 1.31 13.51
CA THR A 136 -8.12 1.36 14.67
C THR A 136 -9.05 0.15 14.68
N GLU A 137 -9.84 -0.04 15.75
CA GLU A 137 -10.76 -1.18 15.87
C GLU A 137 -11.79 -1.24 14.73
N ASP A 138 -12.19 -0.09 14.19
CA ASP A 138 -13.16 0.03 13.09
C ASP A 138 -12.54 0.51 11.76
N GLY A 139 -11.22 0.71 11.75
CA GLY A 139 -10.50 1.29 10.63
C GLY A 139 -10.61 0.45 9.34
N LEU A 140 -10.36 1.07 8.20
CA LEU A 140 -10.41 0.42 6.90
C LEU A 140 -9.03 0.41 6.25
N PHE A 141 -8.58 -0.77 5.81
CA PHE A 141 -7.44 -0.88 4.89
C PHE A 141 -7.95 -1.27 3.50
N VAL A 142 -7.49 -0.56 2.46
CA VAL A 142 -7.74 -0.91 1.04
C VAL A 142 -6.50 -0.66 0.19
N ALA A 143 -6.11 -1.62 -0.64
CA ALA A 143 -4.98 -1.50 -1.55
C ALA A 143 -5.21 -2.22 -2.88
N ASN A 144 -4.43 -1.84 -3.89
CA ASN A 144 -4.29 -2.66 -5.09
C ASN A 144 -3.22 -3.74 -4.85
N PHE A 145 -3.55 -4.99 -5.14
CA PHE A 145 -2.70 -6.15 -4.90
C PHE A 145 -2.77 -7.17 -6.03
N ASP A 146 -1.65 -7.38 -6.70
CA ASP A 146 -1.51 -8.41 -7.72
C ASP A 146 -1.00 -9.72 -7.12
N THR A 147 -1.89 -10.69 -6.97
CA THR A 147 -1.52 -12.03 -6.48
C THR A 147 -0.59 -12.78 -7.43
N HIS A 148 -0.50 -12.39 -8.71
CA HIS A 148 0.46 -12.99 -9.63
C HIS A 148 1.89 -12.54 -9.33
N SER A 149 2.09 -11.40 -8.66
CA SER A 149 3.41 -10.94 -8.25
C SER A 149 4.00 -11.71 -7.06
N ILE A 150 3.24 -12.63 -6.47
CA ILE A 150 3.68 -13.49 -5.37
C ILE A 150 4.12 -14.83 -5.95
N ARG A 151 5.42 -15.10 -5.86
CA ARG A 151 6.09 -16.25 -6.48
C ARG A 151 6.57 -17.25 -5.43
N LEU A 152 6.55 -18.52 -5.80
CA LEU A 152 7.17 -19.62 -5.07
C LEU A 152 8.66 -19.74 -5.44
N PRO A 153 9.45 -20.61 -4.77
CA PRO A 153 10.88 -20.73 -5.06
C PRO A 153 11.19 -21.15 -6.50
N ASP A 154 10.28 -21.88 -7.14
CA ASP A 154 10.36 -22.29 -8.55
C ASP A 154 9.90 -21.20 -9.54
N GLY A 155 9.50 -20.03 -9.05
CA GLY A 155 8.99 -18.92 -9.87
C GLY A 155 7.50 -19.05 -10.26
N ALA A 156 6.84 -20.16 -9.90
CA ALA A 156 5.40 -20.29 -10.13
C ALA A 156 4.61 -19.31 -9.24
N PRO A 157 3.48 -18.76 -9.71
CA PRO A 157 2.63 -17.94 -8.86
C PRO A 157 2.03 -18.76 -7.71
N ALA A 158 1.97 -18.20 -6.50
CA ALA A 158 1.37 -18.87 -5.34
C ALA A 158 -0.14 -19.14 -5.50
N GLY A 159 -0.82 -18.36 -6.36
CA GLY A 159 -2.14 -18.64 -6.90
C GLY A 159 -3.24 -18.84 -5.84
N ARG A 160 -4.01 -19.92 -5.97
CA ARG A 160 -5.17 -20.19 -5.11
C ARG A 160 -4.79 -20.34 -3.65
N ARG A 161 -3.62 -20.94 -3.33
CA ARG A 161 -3.17 -21.13 -1.95
C ARG A 161 -3.02 -19.80 -1.22
N LEU A 162 -2.42 -18.81 -1.89
CA LEU A 162 -2.30 -17.46 -1.36
C LEU A 162 -3.66 -16.83 -1.06
N THR A 163 -4.58 -16.84 -2.03
CA THR A 163 -5.90 -16.22 -1.83
C THR A 163 -6.72 -16.91 -0.75
N THR A 164 -6.58 -18.23 -0.58
CA THR A 164 -7.14 -18.96 0.57
C THR A 164 -6.53 -18.51 1.89
N ALA A 165 -5.20 -18.36 1.96
CA ALA A 165 -4.52 -17.87 3.16
C ALA A 165 -4.96 -16.45 3.54
N LEU A 166 -5.02 -15.53 2.57
CA LEU A 166 -5.54 -14.17 2.77
C LEU A 166 -6.94 -14.17 3.39
N ARG A 167 -7.86 -14.96 2.82
CA ARG A 167 -9.24 -15.08 3.32
C ARG A 167 -9.32 -15.70 4.71
N SER A 168 -8.49 -16.70 4.99
CA SER A 168 -8.45 -17.32 6.33
C SER A 168 -8.01 -16.34 7.43
N GLN A 169 -7.24 -15.30 7.06
CA GLN A 169 -6.83 -14.20 7.93
C GLN A 169 -7.83 -13.01 7.89
N GLY A 170 -9.01 -13.23 7.31
CA GLY A 170 -10.10 -12.27 7.22
C GLY A 170 -9.91 -11.14 6.20
N MET A 171 -8.94 -11.26 5.28
CA MET A 171 -8.78 -10.30 4.19
C MET A 171 -9.79 -10.60 3.07
N THR A 172 -10.38 -9.57 2.49
CA THR A 172 -11.17 -9.67 1.27
C THR A 172 -10.27 -9.42 0.07
N TYR A 173 -10.39 -10.25 -0.97
CA TYR A 173 -9.67 -10.06 -2.23
C TYR A 173 -10.62 -10.19 -3.43
N ASP A 174 -10.68 -9.14 -4.26
CA ASP A 174 -11.36 -9.13 -5.55
C ASP A 174 -10.32 -9.23 -6.67
N GLY A 175 -10.25 -10.41 -7.31
CA GLY A 175 -9.31 -10.67 -8.40
C GLY A 175 -9.63 -9.93 -9.71
N ARG A 176 -10.86 -9.44 -9.90
CA ARG A 176 -11.24 -8.67 -11.11
C ARG A 176 -10.71 -7.25 -11.02
N THR A 177 -10.83 -6.63 -9.86
CA THR A 177 -10.36 -5.26 -9.61
C THR A 177 -8.96 -5.21 -9.00
N ARG A 178 -8.38 -6.36 -8.68
CA ARG A 178 -7.08 -6.51 -8.00
C ARG A 178 -7.05 -5.75 -6.68
N ARG A 179 -8.14 -5.76 -5.93
CA ARG A 179 -8.26 -5.03 -4.65
C ARG A 179 -8.21 -5.99 -3.48
N ILE A 180 -7.46 -5.60 -2.46
CA ILE A 180 -7.43 -6.27 -1.17
C ILE A 180 -7.88 -5.30 -0.08
N SER A 181 -8.64 -5.79 0.90
CA SER A 181 -9.10 -4.96 2.01
C SER A 181 -9.35 -5.74 3.28
N CYS A 182 -9.37 -5.03 4.41
CA CYS A 182 -9.89 -5.52 5.68
C CYS A 182 -10.44 -4.37 6.53
N ARG A 183 -11.28 -4.71 7.51
CA ARG A 183 -11.82 -3.77 8.50
C ARG A 183 -11.37 -4.14 9.90
N GLY A 184 -11.01 -3.15 10.68
CA GLY A 184 -10.55 -3.29 12.04
C GLY A 184 -9.16 -3.89 12.16
N ARG A 185 -8.49 -3.45 13.23
CA ARG A 185 -7.17 -3.91 13.62
C ARG A 185 -7.09 -5.42 13.69
N ARG A 186 -6.03 -5.98 13.11
CA ARG A 186 -5.78 -7.41 13.14
C ARG A 186 -4.30 -7.73 12.97
N ARG A 187 -3.86 -8.77 13.67
CA ARG A 187 -2.55 -9.38 13.45
C ARG A 187 -2.72 -10.48 12.42
N LEU A 188 -2.09 -10.31 11.27
CA LEU A 188 -2.07 -11.32 10.21
C LEU A 188 -0.84 -12.20 10.39
N ASP A 189 -1.03 -13.51 10.33
CA ASP A 189 0.05 -14.49 10.31
C ASP A 189 -0.07 -15.31 9.03
N PHE A 190 0.73 -14.94 8.03
CA PHE A 190 0.73 -15.62 6.74
C PHE A 190 1.70 -16.80 6.77
N PRO A 191 1.32 -17.99 6.28
CA PRO A 191 2.18 -19.17 6.27
C PRO A 191 3.20 -19.13 5.13
N TYR A 192 3.94 -18.02 5.04
CA TYR A 192 4.90 -17.72 4.00
C TYR A 192 6.11 -17.02 4.61
N ARG A 193 7.30 -17.47 4.25
CA ARG A 193 8.57 -16.82 4.57
C ARG A 193 9.13 -16.15 3.32
N TYR A 194 9.38 -14.85 3.41
CA TYR A 194 9.95 -14.06 2.33
C TYR A 194 11.39 -14.49 2.02
N LEU A 195 11.73 -14.56 0.73
CA LEU A 195 13.03 -14.98 0.22
C LEU A 195 13.79 -13.85 -0.50
N GLY A 196 13.11 -12.75 -0.79
CA GLY A 196 13.64 -11.64 -1.60
C GLY A 196 12.76 -11.34 -2.82
N ALA A 197 13.20 -10.36 -3.59
CA ALA A 197 12.48 -9.80 -4.71
C ALA A 197 13.21 -10.02 -6.05
N ASP A 198 12.46 -9.91 -7.14
CA ASP A 198 12.98 -9.87 -8.51
C ASP A 198 12.45 -8.61 -9.19
N ASP A 199 13.33 -7.64 -9.41
CA ASP A 199 13.03 -6.38 -10.09
C ASP A 199 13.13 -6.47 -11.62
N GLN A 200 13.51 -7.63 -12.15
CA GLN A 200 13.49 -7.94 -13.59
C GLN A 200 12.23 -8.72 -14.01
N ALA A 201 11.21 -8.75 -13.14
CA ALA A 201 9.95 -9.46 -13.32
C ALA A 201 9.13 -9.03 -14.56
N GLY A 202 9.44 -7.86 -15.13
CA GLY A 202 8.71 -7.27 -16.23
C GLY A 202 7.47 -6.48 -15.78
N PRO A 203 6.51 -6.24 -16.68
CA PRO A 203 5.40 -5.34 -16.39
C PRO A 203 4.33 -5.98 -15.49
N ASN A 204 3.76 -5.18 -14.58
CA ASN A 204 2.54 -5.49 -13.84
C ASN A 204 1.28 -5.40 -14.73
N TYR A 205 0.11 -5.68 -14.17
CA TYR A 205 -1.17 -5.63 -14.89
C TYR A 205 -1.58 -4.23 -15.39
N THR A 206 -0.85 -3.19 -14.99
CA THR A 206 -1.04 -1.81 -15.48
C THR A 206 -0.06 -1.44 -16.60
N GLY A 207 0.84 -2.35 -16.98
CA GLY A 207 1.86 -2.17 -18.03
C GLY A 207 3.18 -1.56 -17.53
N GLN A 208 3.30 -1.23 -16.24
CA GLN A 208 4.50 -0.63 -15.66
C GLN A 208 5.47 -1.70 -15.16
N PRO A 209 6.79 -1.52 -15.27
CA PRO A 209 7.77 -2.38 -14.59
C PRO A 209 7.43 -2.54 -13.11
N ALA A 210 7.65 -3.72 -12.57
CA ALA A 210 7.29 -4.05 -11.21
C ALA A 210 8.18 -5.16 -10.65
N VAL A 211 7.96 -5.46 -9.37
CA VAL A 211 8.73 -6.44 -8.61
C VAL A 211 7.90 -7.69 -8.38
N ASN A 212 8.46 -8.87 -8.64
CA ASN A 212 7.95 -10.13 -8.10
C ASN A 212 8.53 -10.36 -6.70
N ALA A 213 7.71 -10.78 -5.75
CA ALA A 213 8.15 -11.14 -4.40
C ALA A 213 8.12 -12.66 -4.23
N HIS A 214 9.24 -13.24 -3.82
CA HIS A 214 9.40 -14.68 -3.67
C HIS A 214 9.24 -15.12 -2.23
N TYR A 215 8.49 -16.20 -2.03
CA TYR A 215 8.18 -16.76 -0.73
C TYR A 215 8.31 -18.29 -0.75
N THR A 216 8.72 -18.88 0.37
CA THR A 216 8.49 -20.30 0.64
C THR A 216 7.29 -20.46 1.57
N PRO A 217 6.40 -21.44 1.34
CA PRO A 217 5.44 -21.84 2.37
C PRO A 217 6.17 -22.22 3.66
N ALA A 218 5.60 -21.83 4.80
CA ALA A 218 6.05 -22.24 6.13
C ALA A 218 5.54 -23.66 6.47
#